data_AF-A0A6M7WK03-F1
#
_entry.id   AF-A0A6M7WK03-F1
#
_cell.length_a   1.000
_cell.length_b   1.000
_cell.length_c   1.000
_cell.angle_alpha   90.00
_cell.angle_beta   90.00
_cell.angle_gamma   90.00
#
_symmetry.space_group_name_H-M   'P 1'
#
loop_
_entity.id
_entity.type
_entity.pdbx_description
1 polymer ?
#
loop_
_entity_poly.entity_id
_entity_poly.type
_entity_poly.pdbx_seq_one_letter_code
_entity_poly.pdbx_strand_id
1 'polypeptide(L)'
;MRGFIGNGYSVSGLLVSATTVGSLTWLLSLIYSQEKGLLAALGLGVLIALLLLDGFRNKKADQQKSGWFRLYYSLFPGLLFLVYVYLESVFGYFDWGAMFMHAGAGMVTPGVVLEYLWNTGSTMLVIVVVLFGLGALKARGTLTRGLDVALMAFFLAANPMLTRPISAAIHPNPLHDFLSTQFVDIAPLTRPEGGTASETDAPKNLVHIFIESAERTYMDRAEFGDVMDPLLEFDRSGVSATNMVQLAYTNNSISGMVAANCGTPLLITFFTTRQYLEENSQFLPGLTCLGDVLKARGYQQNFVTGWPLSFTGQGTFYSTHGYSSLFGGSEVVAAVDGRGNSFGADDAEVLNLSLDILRRAQRDGKPFSLTIAVSGGHAMDGYLSDKCIGKTGLSPQAPNILHAVKCTNMLIADFIHKAEAEGLMANTVLALQSDHISAPSTVTDRLNRHERRNFFSLSGEGIPSKMHTGLSGTIDIFPTILDALDVPLPNDQAAFGVSLLGDRPTLAQELGQNRFDDAIHAEDVLVRSFWQPKPKRKAAAPGTDAL
;
A
#
# COMPACT_ATOMS: atom_id res chain seq x y z
N MET A 1 35.31 62.49 -25.00
CA MET A 1 34.84 61.32 -25.78
C MET A 1 34.86 60.11 -24.86
N ARG A 2 33.71 59.44 -24.78
CA ARG A 2 33.42 58.21 -24.01
C ARG A 2 33.63 56.98 -24.91
N GLY A 3 33.79 55.83 -24.26
CA GLY A 3 33.45 54.49 -24.78
C GLY A 3 34.65 53.74 -25.34
N PHE A 4 34.91 52.46 -25.05
CA PHE A 4 34.04 51.38 -24.61
C PHE A 4 34.88 50.38 -23.81
N ILE A 5 34.44 49.95 -22.62
CA ILE A 5 34.86 48.67 -22.03
C ILE A 5 33.58 47.87 -21.83
N GLY A 6 33.48 46.78 -22.57
CA GLY A 6 32.32 45.89 -22.59
C GLY A 6 32.08 45.22 -21.24
N ASN A 7 30.82 45.24 -20.83
CA ASN A 7 30.32 44.49 -19.69
C ASN A 7 30.19 43.01 -20.12
N GLY A 8 31.16 42.18 -19.73
CA GLY A 8 31.08 40.73 -19.87
C GLY A 8 30.16 40.15 -18.80
N TYR A 9 28.84 40.22 -19.00
CA TYR A 9 27.92 39.36 -18.25
C TYR A 9 28.13 37.92 -18.73
N SER A 10 28.74 37.09 -17.88
CA SER A 10 28.96 35.68 -18.18
C SER A 10 27.61 34.96 -18.30
N VAL A 11 27.30 34.53 -19.51
CA VAL A 11 26.08 33.78 -19.89
C VAL A 11 25.88 32.54 -19.00
N SER A 12 26.95 31.95 -18.47
CA SER A 12 26.89 30.79 -17.56
C SER A 12 26.29 31.11 -16.18
N GLY A 13 26.35 32.36 -15.71
CA GLY A 13 25.77 32.77 -14.41
C GLY A 13 24.24 32.86 -14.41
N LEU A 14 23.67 33.37 -15.51
CA LEU A 14 22.22 33.42 -15.72
C LEU A 14 21.63 32.01 -15.90
N LEU A 15 22.32 31.16 -16.68
CA LEU A 15 21.93 29.77 -16.91
C LEU A 15 21.86 28.94 -15.64
N VAL A 16 22.82 29.06 -14.71
CA VAL A 16 22.80 28.34 -13.41
C VAL A 16 21.68 28.84 -12.50
N SER A 17 21.37 30.14 -12.51
CA SER A 17 20.24 30.67 -11.72
C SER A 17 18.89 30.23 -12.28
N ALA A 18 18.73 30.23 -13.61
CA ALA A 18 17.50 29.82 -14.28
C ALA A 18 17.26 28.31 -14.20
N THR A 19 18.32 27.49 -14.27
CA THR A 19 18.22 26.05 -14.03
C THR A 19 17.96 25.73 -12.56
N THR A 20 18.61 26.41 -11.61
CA THR A 20 18.33 26.20 -10.18
C THR A 20 16.90 26.61 -9.82
N VAL A 21 16.44 27.76 -10.31
CA VAL A 21 15.06 28.24 -10.12
C VAL A 21 14.06 27.34 -10.85
N GLY A 22 14.36 26.93 -12.09
CA GLY A 22 13.54 26.02 -12.88
C GLY A 22 13.42 24.63 -12.25
N SER A 23 14.51 24.10 -11.69
CA SER A 23 14.52 22.86 -10.91
C SER A 23 13.78 23.02 -9.59
N LEU A 24 13.85 24.18 -8.93
CA LEU A 24 13.08 24.46 -7.70
C LEU A 24 11.58 24.59 -7.99
N THR A 25 11.19 25.26 -9.08
CA THR A 25 9.77 25.38 -9.49
C THR A 25 9.23 24.05 -9.98
N TRP A 26 10.04 23.24 -10.65
CA TRP A 26 9.68 21.87 -11.01
C TRP A 26 9.54 20.97 -9.77
N LEU A 27 10.46 21.05 -8.81
CA LEU A 27 10.34 20.38 -7.50
C LEU A 27 9.11 20.83 -6.70
N LEU A 28 8.82 22.14 -6.70
CA LEU A 28 7.61 22.69 -6.09
C LEU A 28 6.33 22.26 -6.84
N SER A 29 6.43 21.98 -8.15
CA SER A 29 5.31 21.45 -8.94
C SER A 29 5.05 19.96 -8.70
N LEU A 30 6.07 19.21 -8.26
CA LEU A 30 5.95 17.81 -7.83
C LEU A 30 5.32 17.66 -6.44
N ILE A 31 5.26 18.73 -5.64
CA ILE A 31 4.59 18.76 -4.34
C ILE A 31 3.08 18.97 -4.57
N TYR A 32 2.36 17.87 -4.79
CA TYR A 32 0.90 17.88 -4.96
C TYR A 32 0.21 17.20 -3.76
N SER A 33 -0.14 17.95 -2.70
CA SER A 33 -1.41 17.76 -1.96
C SER A 33 -1.72 18.79 -0.87
N GLN A 34 -3.01 19.19 -0.86
CA GLN A 34 -3.92 19.67 0.20
C GLN A 34 -3.64 20.87 1.14
N GLU A 35 -2.41 21.25 1.53
CA GLU A 35 -2.23 22.38 2.49
C GLU A 35 -1.51 23.61 1.91
N LYS A 36 -1.92 24.03 0.70
CA LYS A 36 -1.17 25.00 -0.12
C LYS A 36 -1.27 26.47 0.33
N GLY A 37 -2.29 26.87 1.10
CA GLY A 37 -2.52 28.29 1.38
C GLY A 37 -1.55 28.89 2.41
N LEU A 38 -1.46 28.25 3.58
CA LEU A 38 -0.72 28.77 4.72
C LEU A 38 0.80 28.64 4.51
N LEU A 39 1.26 27.49 3.99
CA LEU A 39 2.68 27.23 3.77
C LEU A 39 3.25 28.05 2.61
N ALA A 40 2.49 28.27 1.53
CA ALA A 40 2.91 29.18 0.46
C ALA A 40 2.89 30.64 0.91
N ALA A 41 1.90 31.06 1.70
CA ALA A 41 1.84 32.42 2.23
C ALA A 41 2.96 32.70 3.25
N LEU A 42 3.26 31.75 4.15
CA LEU A 42 4.38 31.85 5.09
C LEU A 42 5.72 31.79 4.37
N GLY A 43 5.88 30.88 3.41
CA GLY A 43 7.08 30.78 2.58
C GLY A 43 7.34 32.04 1.76
N LEU A 44 6.31 32.59 1.10
CA LEU A 44 6.40 33.83 0.33
C LEU A 44 6.62 35.05 1.24
N GLY A 45 5.96 35.11 2.40
CA GLY A 45 6.13 36.17 3.39
C GLY A 45 7.55 36.22 3.95
N VAL A 46 8.13 35.05 4.26
CA VAL A 46 9.53 34.93 4.69
C VAL A 46 10.48 35.28 3.55
N LEU A 47 10.22 34.84 2.31
CA LEU A 47 11.04 35.16 1.15
C LEU A 47 11.07 36.67 0.86
N ILE A 48 9.91 37.34 0.93
CA ILE A 48 9.78 38.79 0.74
C ILE A 48 10.49 39.55 1.87
N ALA A 49 10.31 39.13 3.13
CA ALA A 49 10.99 39.74 4.26
C ALA A 49 12.53 39.63 4.13
N LEU A 50 13.03 38.48 3.64
CA LEU A 50 14.45 38.26 3.41
C LEU A 50 15.01 39.07 2.23
N LEU A 51 14.24 39.23 1.14
CA LEU A 51 14.60 40.09 0.01
C LEU A 51 14.62 41.57 0.39
N LEU A 52 13.68 42.01 1.23
CA LEU A 52 13.66 43.37 1.78
C LEU A 52 14.87 43.61 2.69
N LEU A 53 15.23 42.66 3.56
CA LEU A 53 16.41 42.73 4.42
C LEU A 53 17.74 42.74 3.64
N ASP A 54 17.80 42.09 2.48
CA ASP A 54 18.98 42.12 1.59
C ASP A 54 19.08 43.46 0.83
N GLY A 55 17.95 44.06 0.46
CA GLY A 55 17.88 45.40 -0.15
C GLY A 55 18.42 46.53 0.74
N PHE A 56 18.47 46.33 2.06
CA PHE A 56 19.03 47.29 3.01
C PHE A 56 20.54 47.11 3.30
N ARG A 57 21.22 46.12 2.69
CA ARG A 57 22.64 45.87 3.00
C ARG A 57 23.59 46.68 2.13
N ASN A 58 24.23 47.64 2.79
CA ASN A 58 25.26 48.51 2.25
C ASN A 58 26.42 47.68 1.64
N LYS A 59 26.77 47.97 0.38
CA LYS A 59 27.89 47.36 -0.35
C LYS A 59 29.22 47.83 0.23
N LYS A 60 29.65 47.24 1.35
CA LYS A 60 31.09 47.18 1.68
C LYS A 60 31.49 45.75 1.96
N ALA A 61 32.38 45.30 1.09
CA ALA A 61 33.05 44.03 1.09
C ALA A 61 33.66 43.72 2.44
N ASP A 62 33.61 42.45 2.82
CA ASP A 62 34.68 41.89 3.61
C ASP A 62 35.27 40.68 2.87
N GLN A 63 36.37 40.95 2.18
CA GLN A 63 37.33 39.93 1.76
C GLN A 63 38.10 39.51 2.99
N GLN A 64 37.55 38.58 3.79
CA GLN A 64 38.35 37.86 4.76
C GLN A 64 38.37 36.38 4.42
N LYS A 65 39.54 35.95 3.92
CA LYS A 65 39.94 34.55 3.82
C LYS A 65 39.87 33.93 5.21
N SER A 66 39.01 32.95 5.41
CA SER A 66 38.95 32.14 6.62
C SER A 66 38.71 30.69 6.24
N GLY A 67 39.74 29.87 6.47
CA GLY A 67 39.68 28.55 7.09
C GLY A 67 38.65 27.55 6.56
N TRP A 68 39.19 26.50 5.97
CA TRP A 68 38.62 25.18 5.73
C TRP A 68 37.45 24.79 6.66
N PHE A 69 36.37 24.26 6.05
CA PHE A 69 35.08 23.83 6.65
C PHE A 69 34.10 24.93 7.10
N ARG A 70 33.51 25.65 6.14
CA ARG A 70 32.19 26.29 6.35
C ARG A 70 31.12 25.20 6.33
N LEU A 71 30.72 24.70 7.51
CA LEU A 71 29.61 23.74 7.64
C LEU A 71 28.39 24.24 6.87
N TYR A 72 27.83 23.41 6.00
CA TYR A 72 26.67 23.73 5.17
C TYR A 72 25.39 23.32 5.89
N TYR A 73 24.79 24.25 6.63
CA TYR A 73 23.69 23.95 7.53
C TYR A 73 22.43 23.52 6.77
N SER A 74 22.11 24.13 5.63
CA SER A 74 20.90 23.79 4.86
C SER A 74 21.03 22.52 4.01
N LEU A 75 22.24 22.05 3.68
CA LEU A 75 22.43 20.95 2.73
C LEU A 75 21.90 19.62 3.28
N PHE A 76 22.15 19.32 4.55
CA PHE A 76 21.71 18.05 5.13
C PHE A 76 20.19 17.99 5.32
N PRO A 77 19.51 18.99 5.92
CA PRO A 77 18.05 19.01 5.96
C PRO A 77 17.41 19.10 4.57
N GLY A 78 18.04 19.82 3.63
CA GLY A 78 17.61 19.88 2.23
C GLY A 78 17.68 18.51 1.55
N LEU A 79 18.77 17.75 1.77
CA LEU A 79 18.88 16.37 1.30
C LEU A 79 17.76 15.49 1.89
N LEU A 80 17.53 15.55 3.21
CA LEU A 80 16.47 14.77 3.85
C LEU A 80 15.08 15.13 3.31
N PHE A 81 14.80 16.41 3.07
CA PHE A 81 13.54 16.86 2.47
C PHE A 81 13.39 16.37 1.03
N LEU A 82 14.46 16.39 0.25
CA LEU A 82 14.45 15.88 -1.13
C LEU A 82 14.29 14.35 -1.18
N VAL A 83 14.89 13.62 -0.23
CA VAL A 83 14.66 12.18 -0.05
C VAL A 83 13.19 11.92 0.30
N TYR A 84 12.59 12.71 1.20
CA TYR A 84 11.16 12.61 1.49
C TYR A 84 10.30 12.76 0.23
N VAL A 85 10.50 13.85 -0.53
CA VAL A 85 9.72 14.13 -1.76
C VAL A 85 9.88 12.99 -2.76
N TYR A 86 11.09 12.46 -2.93
CA TYR A 86 11.34 11.31 -3.80
C TYR A 86 10.52 10.09 -3.35
N LEU A 87 10.56 9.76 -2.06
CA LEU A 87 9.90 8.58 -1.52
C LEU A 87 8.37 8.71 -1.60
N GLU A 88 7.82 9.88 -1.29
CA GLU A 88 6.40 10.14 -1.45
C GLU A 88 5.97 10.08 -2.93
N SER A 89 6.80 10.54 -3.87
CA SER A 89 6.50 10.46 -5.31
C SER A 89 6.50 9.02 -5.85
N VAL A 90 7.31 8.13 -5.27
CA VAL A 90 7.43 6.74 -5.69
C VAL A 90 6.36 5.86 -5.04
N PHE A 91 6.15 6.03 -3.74
CA PHE A 91 5.28 5.15 -2.94
C PHE A 91 3.89 5.75 -2.69
N GLY A 92 3.62 6.99 -3.12
CA GLY A 92 2.36 7.71 -2.88
C GLY A 92 2.14 8.17 -1.44
N TYR A 93 2.84 7.56 -0.48
CA TYR A 93 2.85 7.95 0.93
C TYR A 93 4.18 7.55 1.59
N PHE A 94 4.71 8.41 2.46
CA PHE A 94 5.93 8.13 3.21
C PHE A 94 5.63 7.39 4.52
N ASP A 95 6.15 6.16 4.64
CA ASP A 95 6.13 5.36 5.86
C ASP A 95 7.47 4.63 6.07
N TRP A 96 8.16 4.98 7.17
CA TRP A 96 9.40 4.32 7.58
C TRP A 96 9.25 2.81 7.74
N GLY A 97 8.15 2.35 8.36
CA GLY A 97 7.91 0.94 8.62
C GLY A 97 7.85 0.15 7.31
N ALA A 98 6.97 0.58 6.40
CA ALA A 98 6.79 -0.06 5.10
C ALA A 98 8.10 -0.07 4.30
N MET A 99 8.80 1.06 4.22
CA MET A 99 10.06 1.17 3.49
C MET A 99 11.15 0.22 4.02
N PHE A 100 11.31 0.12 5.33
CA PHE A 100 12.29 -0.79 5.91
C PHE A 100 11.89 -2.26 5.76
N MET A 101 10.58 -2.57 5.82
CA MET A 101 10.08 -3.92 5.51
C MET A 101 10.42 -4.30 4.06
N HIS A 102 10.19 -3.41 3.08
CA HIS A 102 10.60 -3.64 1.70
C HIS A 102 12.11 -3.84 1.56
N ALA A 103 12.92 -3.03 2.24
CA ALA A 103 14.38 -3.17 2.22
C ALA A 103 14.88 -4.49 2.85
N GLY A 104 14.25 -4.95 3.94
CA GLY A 104 14.62 -6.17 4.66
C GLY A 104 14.04 -7.46 4.06
N ALA A 105 12.83 -7.42 3.50
CA ALA A 105 12.13 -8.57 2.92
C ALA A 105 12.58 -8.92 1.49
N GLY A 106 13.55 -8.18 0.94
CA GLY A 106 14.14 -8.48 -0.36
C GLY A 106 13.32 -7.95 -1.54
N MET A 107 13.57 -6.69 -1.93
CA MET A 107 13.16 -6.11 -3.23
C MET A 107 13.95 -6.68 -4.43
N VAL A 108 14.63 -7.82 -4.29
CA VAL A 108 15.73 -8.21 -5.19
C VAL A 108 15.24 -9.04 -6.37
N THR A 109 14.22 -8.57 -7.09
CA THR A 109 14.02 -9.00 -8.49
C THR A 109 14.81 -8.03 -9.39
N PRO A 110 15.81 -8.51 -10.15
CA PRO A 110 16.69 -7.63 -10.94
C PRO A 110 15.95 -6.68 -11.89
N GLY A 111 14.79 -7.10 -12.41
CA GLY A 111 13.95 -6.29 -13.29
C GLY A 111 13.37 -5.05 -12.60
N VAL A 112 12.78 -5.23 -11.42
CA VAL A 112 12.24 -4.13 -10.62
C VAL A 112 13.34 -3.20 -10.17
N VAL A 113 14.47 -3.74 -9.71
CA VAL A 113 15.62 -2.93 -9.29
C VAL A 113 16.10 -2.04 -10.45
N LEU A 114 16.17 -2.54 -11.68
CA LEU A 114 16.61 -1.76 -12.83
C LEU A 114 15.63 -0.64 -13.20
N GLU A 115 14.33 -0.94 -13.21
CA GLU A 115 13.26 0.02 -13.49
C GLU A 115 13.21 1.14 -12.42
N TYR A 116 13.28 0.74 -11.15
CA TYR A 116 13.41 1.68 -10.04
C TYR A 116 14.71 2.47 -10.16
N LEU A 117 15.86 1.88 -10.46
CA LEU A 117 17.13 2.59 -10.60
C LEU A 117 17.10 3.65 -11.72
N TRP A 118 16.42 3.39 -12.84
CA TRP A 118 16.27 4.36 -13.92
C TRP A 118 15.45 5.58 -13.47
N ASN A 119 14.32 5.33 -12.80
CA ASN A 119 13.45 6.39 -12.28
C ASN A 119 14.04 7.09 -11.03
N THR A 120 14.82 6.36 -10.23
CA THR A 120 15.60 6.87 -9.09
C THR A 120 16.74 7.76 -9.59
N GLY A 121 17.43 7.35 -10.66
CA GLY A 121 18.61 8.01 -11.19
C GLY A 121 18.33 9.43 -11.68
N SER A 122 17.20 9.66 -12.34
CA SER A 122 16.76 10.99 -12.77
C SER A 122 16.46 11.90 -11.57
N THR A 123 15.81 11.38 -10.53
CA THR A 123 15.51 12.14 -9.32
C THR A 123 16.77 12.42 -8.51
N MET A 124 17.66 11.43 -8.33
CA MET A 124 18.96 11.61 -7.68
C MET A 124 19.81 12.67 -8.38
N LEU A 125 19.75 12.75 -9.71
CA LEU A 125 20.41 13.82 -10.47
C LEU A 125 19.86 15.20 -10.10
N VAL A 126 18.53 15.35 -9.99
CA VAL A 126 17.89 16.61 -9.56
C VAL A 126 18.31 16.97 -8.14
N ILE A 127 18.32 16.00 -7.22
CA ILE A 127 18.78 16.20 -5.84
C ILE A 127 20.23 16.71 -5.83
N VAL A 128 21.11 16.06 -6.59
CA VAL A 128 22.52 16.45 -6.72
C VAL A 128 22.65 17.86 -7.31
N VAL A 129 21.88 18.20 -8.35
CA VAL A 129 21.90 19.54 -8.98
C VAL A 129 21.43 20.62 -7.99
N VAL A 130 20.37 20.38 -7.20
CA VAL A 130 19.88 21.33 -6.20
C VAL A 130 20.89 21.52 -5.07
N LEU A 131 21.46 20.43 -4.54
CA LEU A 131 22.48 20.50 -3.49
C LEU A 131 23.77 21.16 -4.00
N PHE A 132 24.18 20.87 -5.24
CA PHE A 132 25.32 21.53 -5.89
C PHE A 132 25.05 23.02 -6.13
N GLY A 133 23.84 23.39 -6.55
CA GLY A 133 23.41 24.78 -6.70
C GLY A 133 23.49 25.56 -5.39
N LEU A 134 22.94 25.01 -4.30
CA LEU A 134 23.07 25.58 -2.95
C LEU A 134 24.54 25.71 -2.51
N GLY A 135 25.35 24.68 -2.76
CA GLY A 135 26.79 24.71 -2.49
C GLY A 135 27.53 25.78 -3.30
N ALA A 136 27.21 25.92 -4.58
CA ALA A 136 27.81 26.90 -5.49
C ALA A 136 27.44 28.34 -5.13
N LEU A 137 26.18 28.59 -4.73
CA LEU A 137 25.74 29.90 -4.22
C LEU A 137 26.51 30.29 -2.94
N LYS A 138 26.77 29.33 -2.04
CA LYS A 138 27.58 29.60 -0.85
C LYS A 138 29.05 29.83 -1.18
N ALA A 139 29.62 29.06 -2.11
CA ALA A 139 31.01 29.23 -2.56
C ALA A 139 31.25 30.61 -3.21
N ARG A 140 30.24 31.17 -3.88
CA ARG A 140 30.25 32.52 -4.47
C ARG A 140 29.96 33.64 -3.46
N GLY A 141 29.69 33.31 -2.20
CA GLY A 141 29.37 34.28 -1.16
C GLY A 141 27.98 34.91 -1.28
N THR A 142 27.13 34.44 -2.20
CA THR A 142 25.75 34.91 -2.37
C THR A 142 24.82 34.29 -1.33
N LEU A 143 25.05 33.03 -0.93
CA LEU A 143 24.36 32.44 0.22
C LEU A 143 24.99 32.95 1.53
N THR A 144 24.41 34.01 2.09
CA THR A 144 24.85 34.56 3.38
C THR A 144 24.60 33.54 4.51
N ARG A 145 25.34 33.67 5.62
CA ARG A 145 25.14 32.81 6.80
C ARG A 145 23.70 32.87 7.33
N GLY A 146 23.06 34.04 7.30
CA GLY A 146 21.66 34.20 7.73
C GLY A 146 20.69 33.43 6.83
N LEU A 147 20.90 33.50 5.51
CA LEU A 147 20.07 32.77 4.54
C LEU A 147 20.26 31.24 4.62
N ASP A 148 21.48 30.77 4.83
CA ASP A 148 21.78 29.34 5.06
C ASP A 148 21.06 28.79 6.31
N VAL A 149 21.06 29.56 7.40
CA VAL A 149 20.33 29.19 8.64
C VAL A 149 18.81 29.25 8.43
N ALA A 150 18.30 30.24 7.70
CA ALA A 150 16.88 30.33 7.38
C ALA A 150 16.41 29.14 6.51
N LEU A 151 17.19 28.76 5.50
CA LEU A 151 16.91 27.58 4.67
C LEU A 151 17.01 26.28 5.48
N MET A 152 17.99 26.16 6.39
CA MET A 152 18.06 25.03 7.31
C MET A 152 16.78 24.92 8.15
N ALA A 153 16.34 26.02 8.78
CA ALA A 153 15.13 26.05 9.58
C ALA A 153 13.89 25.70 8.75
N PHE A 154 13.79 26.24 7.53
CA PHE A 154 12.72 25.91 6.59
C PHE A 154 12.70 24.42 6.26
N PHE A 155 13.82 23.82 5.84
CA PHE A 155 13.86 22.40 5.48
C PHE A 155 13.61 21.49 6.70
N LEU A 156 14.04 21.86 7.90
CA LEU A 156 13.72 21.11 9.11
C LEU A 156 12.22 21.17 9.43
N ALA A 157 11.59 22.34 9.30
CA ALA A 157 10.17 22.53 9.57
C ALA A 157 9.25 21.96 8.47
N ALA A 158 9.72 21.97 7.22
CA ALA A 158 8.96 21.48 6.07
C ALA A 158 9.08 19.97 5.87
N ASN A 159 10.03 19.29 6.55
CA ASN A 159 10.29 17.87 6.35
C ASN A 159 9.38 16.98 7.23
N PRO A 160 8.39 16.28 6.63
CA PRO A 160 7.47 15.43 7.39
C PRO A 160 8.13 14.22 8.04
N MET A 161 9.30 13.79 7.55
CA MET A 161 10.12 12.75 8.20
C MET A 161 10.55 13.15 9.62
N LEU A 162 10.65 14.46 9.89
CA LEU A 162 11.03 15.01 11.19
C LEU A 162 9.81 15.50 11.96
N THR A 163 8.89 16.21 11.31
CA THR A 163 7.78 16.85 12.01
C THR A 163 6.70 15.88 12.46
N ARG A 164 6.44 14.78 11.74
CA ARG A 164 5.42 13.79 12.14
C ARG A 164 5.78 13.09 13.47
N PRO A 165 7.00 12.52 13.66
CA PRO A 165 7.38 11.94 14.95
C PRO A 165 7.38 12.95 16.10
N ILE A 166 7.81 14.19 15.83
CA ILE A 166 7.83 15.27 16.83
C ILE A 166 6.40 15.66 17.23
N SER A 167 5.50 15.81 16.25
CA SER A 167 4.08 16.10 16.48
C SER A 167 3.43 15.00 17.33
N ALA A 168 3.66 13.73 16.97
CA ALA A 168 3.15 12.58 17.72
C ALA A 168 3.65 12.54 19.18
N ALA A 169 4.87 13.00 19.44
CA ALA A 169 5.43 13.05 20.80
C ALA A 169 4.88 14.24 21.64
N ILE A 170 4.51 15.35 21.01
CA ILE A 170 4.06 16.58 21.69
C ILE A 170 2.53 16.61 21.86
N HIS A 171 1.80 16.10 20.87
CA HIS A 171 0.35 16.02 20.87
C HIS A 171 -0.07 14.55 20.95
N PRO A 172 -0.07 13.95 22.17
CA PRO A 172 -0.59 12.60 22.34
C PRO A 172 -2.03 12.58 21.82
N ASN A 173 -2.26 11.78 20.79
CA ASN A 173 -3.56 11.73 20.12
C ASN A 173 -4.61 11.24 21.14
N PRO A 174 -5.73 11.96 21.36
CA PRO A 174 -6.78 11.51 22.26
C PRO A 174 -7.40 10.15 21.87
N LEU A 175 -7.13 9.66 20.65
CA LEU A 175 -7.54 8.35 20.12
C LEU A 175 -6.52 7.24 20.37
N HIS A 176 -5.44 7.48 21.11
CA HIS A 176 -4.36 6.50 21.36
C HIS A 176 -4.82 5.19 22.02
N ASP A 177 -5.91 5.22 22.79
CA ASP A 177 -6.50 4.00 23.37
C ASP A 177 -7.76 3.56 22.61
N PHE A 178 -8.22 4.34 21.63
CA PHE A 178 -9.52 4.16 21.01
C PHE A 178 -9.59 2.84 20.25
N LEU A 179 -8.62 2.53 19.37
CA LEU A 179 -8.69 1.29 18.59
C LEU A 179 -8.54 0.08 19.50
N SER A 180 -7.73 0.16 20.55
CA SER A 180 -7.64 -0.93 21.52
C SER A 180 -9.01 -1.33 22.11
N THR A 181 -9.93 -0.37 22.31
CA THR A 181 -11.29 -0.64 22.79
C THR A 181 -12.25 -1.19 21.74
N GLN A 182 -11.96 -0.96 20.46
CA GLN A 182 -12.77 -1.46 19.34
C GLN A 182 -12.35 -2.85 18.87
N PHE A 183 -11.17 -3.34 19.29
CA PHE A 183 -10.63 -4.61 18.84
C PHE A 183 -11.40 -5.82 19.39
N VAL A 184 -11.92 -6.67 18.51
CA VAL A 184 -12.55 -7.95 18.88
C VAL A 184 -11.59 -9.11 18.66
N ASP A 185 -11.13 -9.73 19.75
CA ASP A 185 -10.27 -10.92 19.71
C ASP A 185 -11.06 -12.16 19.28
N ILE A 186 -10.81 -12.61 18.05
CA ILE A 186 -11.44 -13.79 17.46
C ILE A 186 -10.66 -15.09 17.66
N ALA A 187 -9.65 -15.13 18.54
CA ALA A 187 -9.01 -16.39 18.94
C ALA A 187 -9.99 -17.50 19.36
N PRO A 188 -11.16 -17.24 19.97
CA PRO A 188 -12.13 -18.29 20.24
C PRO A 188 -12.62 -19.04 18.99
N LEU A 189 -12.63 -18.40 17.82
CA LEU A 189 -13.06 -19.02 16.55
C LEU A 189 -12.10 -20.11 16.06
N THR A 190 -10.89 -20.22 16.60
CA THR A 190 -9.94 -21.31 16.26
C THR A 190 -10.10 -22.55 17.15
N ARG A 191 -11.04 -22.53 18.09
CA ARG A 191 -11.36 -23.71 18.89
C ARG A 191 -12.39 -24.57 18.16
N PRO A 192 -12.28 -25.90 18.21
CA PRO A 192 -13.35 -26.78 17.74
C PRO A 192 -14.63 -26.42 18.50
N GLU A 193 -15.75 -26.28 17.81
CA GLU A 193 -17.03 -26.09 18.49
C GLU A 193 -17.30 -27.29 19.40
N GLY A 194 -17.35 -27.05 20.72
CA GLY A 194 -17.68 -28.06 21.73
C GLY A 194 -19.17 -28.41 21.79
N GLY A 195 -19.95 -27.96 20.80
CA GLY A 195 -21.38 -28.26 20.64
C GLY A 195 -21.58 -29.27 19.53
N THR A 196 -22.62 -30.09 19.64
CA THR A 196 -23.09 -30.97 18.56
C THR A 196 -23.19 -30.16 17.28
N ALA A 197 -22.31 -30.45 16.30
CA ALA A 197 -22.42 -29.92 14.97
C ALA A 197 -23.88 -30.08 14.54
N SER A 198 -24.57 -28.97 14.33
CA SER A 198 -25.85 -29.01 13.62
C SER A 198 -25.58 -29.75 12.31
N GLU A 199 -26.44 -30.71 11.99
CA GLU A 199 -26.41 -31.58 10.80
C GLU A 199 -26.67 -30.77 9.50
N THR A 200 -26.03 -29.61 9.35
CA THR A 200 -26.35 -28.61 8.33
C THR A 200 -25.17 -28.42 7.39
N ASP A 201 -25.42 -28.82 6.13
CA ASP A 201 -24.70 -28.57 4.88
C ASP A 201 -23.17 -28.69 4.84
N ALA A 202 -22.65 -29.11 3.68
CA ALA A 202 -21.20 -29.22 3.48
C ALA A 202 -20.54 -27.83 3.58
N PRO A 203 -19.39 -27.69 4.28
CA PRO A 203 -18.72 -26.41 4.44
C PRO A 203 -18.39 -25.79 3.07
N LYS A 204 -18.69 -24.50 2.90
CA LYS A 204 -18.40 -23.74 1.67
C LYS A 204 -16.90 -23.62 1.44
N ASN A 205 -16.45 -23.71 0.20
CA ASN A 205 -15.08 -23.43 -0.19
C ASN A 205 -14.84 -21.92 -0.36
N LEU A 206 -13.57 -21.51 -0.44
CA LEU A 206 -13.19 -20.12 -0.71
C LEU A 206 -12.23 -20.03 -1.89
N VAL A 207 -12.54 -19.14 -2.84
CA VAL A 207 -11.60 -18.62 -3.84
C VAL A 207 -11.47 -17.13 -3.62
N HIS A 208 -10.27 -16.67 -3.28
CA HIS A 208 -9.99 -15.30 -2.88
C HIS A 208 -8.90 -14.69 -3.78
N ILE A 209 -9.27 -13.75 -4.64
CA ILE A 209 -8.39 -13.20 -5.68
C ILE A 209 -8.06 -11.74 -5.35
N PHE A 210 -6.78 -11.50 -5.08
CA PHE A 210 -6.18 -10.17 -4.99
C PHE A 210 -5.73 -9.72 -6.38
N ILE A 211 -6.24 -8.58 -6.82
CA ILE A 211 -5.98 -7.99 -8.12
C ILE A 211 -5.11 -6.75 -7.91
N GLU A 212 -3.82 -6.88 -8.19
CA GLU A 212 -2.81 -5.83 -8.02
C GLU A 212 -3.29 -4.50 -8.62
N SER A 213 -3.38 -3.47 -7.76
CA SER A 213 -3.64 -2.08 -8.15
C SER A 213 -4.95 -1.84 -8.92
N ALA A 214 -5.85 -2.82 -9.02
CA ALA A 214 -7.11 -2.71 -9.76
C ALA A 214 -8.20 -2.13 -8.85
N GLU A 215 -8.37 -0.81 -8.89
CA GLU A 215 -9.31 -0.07 -8.05
C GLU A 215 -10.68 0.15 -8.72
N ARG A 216 -11.72 0.37 -7.91
CA ARG A 216 -13.10 0.60 -8.40
C ARG A 216 -13.20 1.84 -9.30
N THR A 217 -12.33 2.82 -9.10
CA THR A 217 -12.26 4.06 -9.91
C THR A 217 -12.11 3.76 -11.40
N TYR A 218 -11.48 2.64 -11.77
CA TYR A 218 -11.36 2.20 -13.17
C TYR A 218 -12.70 1.79 -13.82
N MET A 219 -13.79 1.72 -13.06
CA MET A 219 -15.14 1.50 -13.59
C MET A 219 -15.73 2.75 -14.26
N ASP A 220 -15.15 3.94 -14.10
CA ASP A 220 -15.58 5.11 -14.86
C ASP A 220 -15.23 4.92 -16.33
N ARG A 221 -16.22 4.45 -17.10
CA ARG A 221 -16.04 4.12 -18.52
C ARG A 221 -15.73 5.32 -19.40
N ALA A 222 -16.18 6.52 -19.02
CA ALA A 222 -15.90 7.73 -19.78
C ALA A 222 -14.41 8.10 -19.67
N GLU A 223 -13.83 7.89 -18.49
CA GLU A 223 -12.43 8.18 -18.24
C GLU A 223 -11.53 7.01 -18.63
N PHE A 224 -11.79 5.79 -18.18
CA PHE A 224 -10.85 4.66 -18.28
C PHE A 224 -11.24 3.61 -19.32
N GLY A 225 -12.37 3.77 -20.00
CA GLY A 225 -12.89 2.77 -20.94
C GLY A 225 -13.44 1.54 -20.21
N ASP A 226 -13.41 0.40 -20.87
CA ASP A 226 -13.99 -0.87 -20.40
C ASP A 226 -12.95 -1.75 -19.67
N VAL A 227 -12.08 -1.13 -18.86
CA VAL A 227 -11.00 -1.82 -18.13
C VAL A 227 -11.53 -2.82 -17.11
N MET A 228 -12.61 -2.46 -16.40
CA MET A 228 -13.25 -3.30 -15.38
C MET A 228 -14.39 -4.18 -15.92
N ASP A 229 -14.82 -3.98 -17.17
CA ASP A 229 -15.94 -4.71 -17.79
C ASP A 229 -15.86 -6.24 -17.59
N PRO A 230 -14.69 -6.91 -17.71
CA PRO A 230 -14.59 -8.36 -17.53
C PRO A 230 -15.00 -8.87 -16.14
N LEU A 231 -15.02 -8.02 -15.10
CA LEU A 231 -15.37 -8.43 -13.74
C LEU A 231 -16.79 -8.03 -13.34
N LEU A 232 -17.50 -7.23 -14.15
CA LEU A 232 -18.78 -6.65 -13.78
C LEU A 232 -19.88 -7.69 -13.57
N GLU A 233 -19.80 -8.85 -14.21
CA GLU A 233 -20.78 -9.93 -13.99
C GLU A 233 -20.67 -10.52 -12.58
N PHE A 234 -19.44 -10.74 -12.10
CA PHE A 234 -19.18 -11.21 -10.73
C PHE A 234 -19.43 -10.14 -9.68
N ASP A 235 -19.24 -8.86 -10.02
CA ASP A 235 -19.61 -7.72 -9.17
C ASP A 235 -21.13 -7.64 -8.96
N ARG A 236 -21.93 -7.91 -9.99
CA ARG A 236 -23.40 -7.84 -9.95
C ARG A 236 -24.05 -9.06 -9.29
N SER A 237 -23.40 -10.22 -9.31
CA SER A 237 -23.97 -11.46 -8.79
C SER A 237 -23.91 -11.60 -7.26
N GLY A 238 -23.25 -10.68 -6.56
CA GLY A 238 -23.07 -10.73 -5.12
C GLY A 238 -23.07 -9.36 -4.42
N VAL A 239 -22.31 -9.26 -3.33
CA VAL A 239 -22.11 -8.01 -2.59
C VAL A 239 -21.00 -7.20 -3.25
N SER A 240 -21.36 -6.03 -3.79
CA SER A 240 -20.41 -5.05 -4.34
C SER A 240 -20.22 -3.90 -3.36
N ALA A 241 -19.00 -3.69 -2.87
CA ALA A 241 -18.70 -2.50 -2.07
C ALA A 241 -18.39 -1.31 -2.98
N THR A 242 -19.21 -0.25 -2.88
CA THR A 242 -19.08 0.90 -3.77
C THR A 242 -18.30 2.06 -3.16
N ASN A 243 -18.14 2.05 -1.85
CA ASN A 243 -17.54 3.14 -1.08
C ASN A 243 -16.45 2.61 -0.13
N MET A 244 -15.63 1.68 -0.62
CA MET A 244 -14.51 1.13 0.14
C MET A 244 -13.27 2.01 -0.01
N VAL A 245 -12.84 2.63 1.08
CA VAL A 245 -11.66 3.50 1.11
C VAL A 245 -10.39 2.72 1.41
N GLN A 246 -9.26 3.29 1.02
CA GLN A 246 -7.95 2.84 1.47
C GLN A 246 -7.62 3.51 2.79
N LEU A 247 -7.48 2.71 3.85
CA LEU A 247 -7.12 3.18 5.17
C LEU A 247 -5.60 3.37 5.29
N ALA A 248 -5.17 4.09 6.32
CA ALA A 248 -3.77 4.18 6.70
C ALA A 248 -3.18 2.77 6.90
N TYR A 249 -1.94 2.58 6.42
CA TYR A 249 -1.22 1.29 6.45
C TYR A 249 -1.95 0.12 5.76
N THR A 250 -2.72 0.40 4.70
CA THR A 250 -3.29 -0.62 3.77
C THR A 250 -2.98 -0.28 2.30
N ASN A 251 -1.84 0.36 2.03
CA ASN A 251 -1.51 1.03 0.76
C ASN A 251 -0.50 0.30 -0.13
N ASN A 252 -0.22 -0.97 0.17
CA ASN A 252 0.64 -1.87 -0.61
C ASN A 252 0.12 -3.31 -0.49
N SER A 253 0.57 -4.21 -1.37
CA SER A 253 -0.03 -5.54 -1.51
C SER A 253 -0.04 -6.35 -0.21
N ILE A 254 1.08 -6.43 0.52
CA ILE A 254 1.12 -7.17 1.80
C ILE A 254 0.22 -6.53 2.85
N SER A 255 0.17 -5.20 2.93
CA SER A 255 -0.68 -4.50 3.89
C SER A 255 -2.18 -4.65 3.60
N GLY A 256 -2.57 -4.65 2.33
CA GLY A 256 -3.93 -4.95 1.88
C GLY A 256 -4.32 -6.40 2.14
N MET A 257 -3.40 -7.34 1.88
CA MET A 257 -3.57 -8.75 2.23
C MET A 257 -3.75 -8.95 3.72
N VAL A 258 -2.95 -8.30 4.58
CA VAL A 258 -3.10 -8.36 6.03
C VAL A 258 -4.45 -7.77 6.46
N ALA A 259 -4.86 -6.63 5.90
CA ALA A 259 -6.17 -6.04 6.19
C ALA A 259 -7.32 -6.98 5.86
N ALA A 260 -7.33 -7.56 4.67
CA ALA A 260 -8.39 -8.46 4.21
C ALA A 260 -8.37 -9.84 4.90
N ASN A 261 -7.22 -10.29 5.43
CA ASN A 261 -7.11 -11.59 6.11
C ASN A 261 -7.17 -11.50 7.63
N CYS A 262 -6.88 -10.36 8.25
CA CYS A 262 -6.78 -10.24 9.70
C CYS A 262 -7.69 -9.15 10.29
N GLY A 263 -8.37 -8.35 9.45
CA GLY A 263 -9.27 -7.28 9.88
C GLY A 263 -8.54 -6.13 10.58
N THR A 264 -7.27 -5.90 10.24
CA THR A 264 -6.44 -4.82 10.79
C THR A 264 -5.46 -4.29 9.76
N PRO A 265 -5.14 -2.98 9.77
CA PRO A 265 -4.01 -2.47 9.01
C PRO A 265 -2.70 -3.15 9.41
N LEU A 266 -1.70 -3.11 8.53
CA LEU A 266 -0.37 -3.65 8.82
C LEU A 266 0.42 -2.66 9.68
N LEU A 267 0.18 -2.70 10.98
CA LEU A 267 0.87 -1.86 11.95
C LEU A 267 2.29 -2.39 12.18
N ILE A 268 3.29 -1.63 11.77
CA ILE A 268 4.70 -2.01 11.85
C ILE A 268 5.54 -0.90 12.46
N THR A 269 6.43 -1.26 13.38
CA THR A 269 7.57 -0.40 13.77
C THR A 269 8.88 -1.11 13.46
N PHE A 270 9.88 -0.37 13.00
CA PHE A 270 11.15 -0.94 12.50
C PHE A 270 11.80 -1.92 13.48
N PHE A 271 11.99 -1.49 14.73
CA PHE A 271 12.71 -2.28 15.72
C PHE A 271 11.94 -3.54 16.14
N THR A 272 10.61 -3.48 16.28
CA THR A 272 9.83 -4.68 16.63
C THR A 272 9.75 -5.64 15.45
N THR A 273 9.42 -5.15 14.26
CA THR A 273 9.11 -5.99 13.10
C THR A 273 10.33 -6.76 12.61
N ARG A 274 11.49 -6.09 12.50
CA ARG A 274 12.73 -6.72 12.06
C ARG A 274 13.20 -7.78 13.05
N GLN A 275 13.20 -7.44 14.34
CA GLN A 275 13.60 -8.37 15.38
C GLN A 275 12.71 -9.62 15.37
N TYR A 276 11.39 -9.47 15.27
CA TYR A 276 10.49 -10.62 15.27
C TYR A 276 10.60 -11.49 14.00
N LEU A 277 10.69 -10.88 12.81
CA LEU A 277 10.83 -11.62 11.55
C LEU A 277 12.18 -12.37 11.46
N GLU A 278 13.29 -11.70 11.81
CA GLU A 278 14.64 -12.28 11.75
C GLU A 278 14.86 -13.32 12.87
N GLU A 279 14.30 -13.12 14.08
CA GLU A 279 14.54 -14.01 15.23
C GLU A 279 13.55 -15.17 15.36
N ASN A 280 12.30 -15.01 14.90
CA ASN A 280 11.23 -15.98 15.19
C ASN A 280 10.58 -16.60 13.94
N SER A 281 10.87 -16.09 12.73
CA SER A 281 10.23 -16.55 11.48
C SER A 281 8.69 -16.55 11.55
N GLN A 282 8.12 -15.62 12.32
CA GLN A 282 6.67 -15.46 12.51
C GLN A 282 6.22 -14.09 12.01
N PHE A 283 5.09 -14.06 11.30
CA PHE A 283 4.43 -12.84 10.87
C PHE A 283 3.22 -12.60 11.77
N LEU A 284 3.11 -11.42 12.39
CA LEU A 284 1.98 -11.02 13.25
C LEU A 284 1.44 -12.13 14.21
N PRO A 285 2.29 -12.81 15.01
CA PRO A 285 1.87 -13.95 15.83
C PRO A 285 0.88 -13.61 16.96
N GLY A 286 0.67 -12.32 17.23
CA GLY A 286 -0.34 -11.81 18.15
C GLY A 286 -1.74 -11.74 17.55
N LEU A 287 -1.90 -11.96 16.25
CA LEU A 287 -3.19 -11.93 15.56
C LEU A 287 -3.70 -13.33 15.27
N THR A 288 -5.02 -13.41 15.08
CA THR A 288 -5.70 -14.56 14.53
C THR A 288 -6.29 -14.11 13.21
N CYS A 289 -5.85 -14.72 12.11
CA CYS A 289 -6.25 -14.35 10.77
C CYS A 289 -7.11 -15.44 10.12
N LEU A 290 -7.65 -15.16 8.93
CA LEU A 290 -8.51 -16.04 8.14
C LEU A 290 -7.94 -17.44 8.04
N GLY A 291 -6.66 -17.56 7.70
CA GLY A 291 -6.04 -18.87 7.55
C GLY A 291 -5.95 -19.67 8.85
N ASP A 292 -5.86 -19.03 10.02
CA ASP A 292 -5.92 -19.72 11.31
C ASP A 292 -7.31 -20.28 11.60
N VAL A 293 -8.34 -19.47 11.31
CA VAL A 293 -9.76 -19.81 11.50
C VAL A 293 -10.18 -20.95 10.58
N LEU A 294 -9.75 -20.91 9.31
CA LEU A 294 -10.03 -21.97 8.33
C LEU A 294 -9.23 -23.24 8.58
N LYS A 295 -7.97 -23.14 9.01
CA LYS A 295 -7.17 -24.31 9.42
C LYS A 295 -7.83 -25.06 10.59
N ALA A 296 -8.36 -24.34 11.57
CA ALA A 296 -9.09 -24.93 12.69
C ALA A 296 -10.38 -25.67 12.25
N ARG A 297 -10.93 -25.31 11.09
CA ARG A 297 -12.11 -25.95 10.46
C ARG A 297 -11.75 -27.02 9.42
N GLY A 298 -10.47 -27.38 9.31
CA GLY A 298 -10.02 -28.48 8.45
C GLY A 298 -9.85 -28.10 6.97
N TYR A 299 -9.79 -26.81 6.64
CA TYR A 299 -9.59 -26.36 5.25
C TYR A 299 -8.19 -26.73 4.74
N GLN A 300 -8.12 -27.21 3.50
CA GLN A 300 -6.89 -27.25 2.73
C GLN A 300 -6.63 -25.88 2.12
N GLN A 301 -5.53 -25.24 2.51
CA GLN A 301 -5.27 -23.84 2.18
C GLN A 301 -4.07 -23.69 1.26
N ASN A 302 -4.31 -23.01 0.13
CA ASN A 302 -3.37 -22.83 -0.95
C ASN A 302 -3.19 -21.34 -1.26
N PHE A 303 -1.95 -20.90 -1.43
CA PHE A 303 -1.62 -19.55 -1.87
C PHE A 303 -0.80 -19.61 -3.16
N VAL A 304 -1.24 -18.89 -4.19
CA VAL A 304 -0.56 -18.82 -5.49
C VAL A 304 -0.36 -17.37 -5.85
N THR A 305 0.87 -17.00 -6.21
CA THR A 305 1.17 -15.62 -6.56
C THR A 305 2.16 -15.50 -7.72
N GLY A 306 2.01 -14.42 -8.49
CA GLY A 306 2.97 -14.01 -9.51
C GLY A 306 4.36 -13.69 -8.93
N TRP A 307 4.43 -13.24 -7.68
CA TRP A 307 5.68 -12.81 -7.04
C TRP A 307 6.46 -13.97 -6.41
N PRO A 308 7.79 -13.86 -6.30
CA PRO A 308 8.54 -14.75 -5.41
C PRO A 308 7.97 -14.72 -3.99
N LEU A 309 7.86 -15.86 -3.31
CA LEU A 309 7.29 -15.93 -1.95
C LEU A 309 8.04 -15.07 -0.91
N SER A 310 9.32 -14.77 -1.15
CA SER A 310 10.09 -13.86 -0.30
C SER A 310 9.65 -12.41 -0.43
N PHE A 311 9.05 -12.02 -1.55
CA PHE A 311 8.68 -10.65 -1.84
C PHE A 311 7.74 -10.11 -0.75
N THR A 312 8.17 -9.06 -0.07
CA THR A 312 7.39 -8.36 0.98
C THR A 312 6.93 -9.22 2.15
N GLY A 313 7.50 -10.42 2.33
CA GLY A 313 7.14 -11.33 3.42
C GLY A 313 5.82 -12.08 3.25
N GLN A 314 5.22 -12.08 2.05
CA GLN A 314 3.95 -12.77 1.79
C GLN A 314 4.03 -14.27 2.09
N GLY A 315 5.11 -14.93 1.68
CA GLY A 315 5.31 -16.35 1.97
C GLY A 315 5.38 -16.65 3.46
N THR A 316 6.05 -15.80 4.25
CA THR A 316 6.09 -15.93 5.71
C THR A 316 4.71 -15.69 6.32
N PHE A 317 3.98 -14.67 5.86
CA PHE A 317 2.62 -14.41 6.31
C PHE A 317 1.70 -15.63 6.12
N TYR A 318 1.53 -16.09 4.88
CA TYR A 318 0.61 -17.20 4.59
C TYR A 318 1.05 -18.51 5.27
N SER A 319 2.36 -18.85 5.26
CA SER A 319 2.85 -20.09 5.89
C SER A 319 2.70 -20.10 7.43
N THR A 320 2.77 -18.94 8.07
CA THR A 320 2.60 -18.83 9.53
C THR A 320 1.14 -18.72 9.96
N HIS A 321 0.23 -18.36 9.04
CA HIS A 321 -1.23 -18.32 9.25
C HIS A 321 -1.96 -19.49 8.57
N GLY A 322 -1.41 -20.69 8.66
CA GLY A 322 -2.15 -21.92 8.40
C GLY A 322 -2.25 -22.39 6.94
N TYR A 323 -1.61 -21.70 6.00
CA TYR A 323 -1.50 -22.18 4.62
C TYR A 323 -0.47 -23.30 4.51
N SER A 324 -0.82 -24.36 3.78
CA SER A 324 0.00 -25.57 3.66
C SER A 324 0.68 -25.72 2.30
N SER A 325 0.17 -25.04 1.27
CA SER A 325 0.74 -25.07 -0.07
C SER A 325 0.89 -23.65 -0.59
N LEU A 326 2.11 -23.26 -0.92
CA LEU A 326 2.45 -21.93 -1.40
C LEU A 326 3.25 -22.08 -2.69
N PHE A 327 2.90 -21.28 -3.70
CA PHE A 327 3.63 -21.21 -4.97
C PHE A 327 3.84 -19.75 -5.34
N GLY A 328 5.08 -19.34 -5.56
CA GLY A 328 5.40 -17.97 -5.97
C GLY A 328 6.43 -17.88 -7.08
N GLY A 329 6.20 -16.96 -8.03
CA GLY A 329 7.18 -16.57 -9.05
C GLY A 329 7.73 -17.78 -9.80
N SER A 330 9.02 -18.07 -9.65
CA SER A 330 9.68 -19.17 -10.34
C SER A 330 9.07 -20.55 -10.07
N GLU A 331 8.46 -20.78 -8.91
CA GLU A 331 7.79 -22.04 -8.61
C GLU A 331 6.53 -22.23 -9.47
N VAL A 332 5.78 -21.14 -9.69
CA VAL A 332 4.61 -21.13 -10.58
C VAL A 332 5.07 -21.35 -12.02
N VAL A 333 6.09 -20.60 -12.48
CA VAL A 333 6.66 -20.74 -13.83
C VAL A 333 7.08 -22.19 -14.10
N ALA A 334 7.82 -22.81 -13.18
CA ALA A 334 8.26 -24.19 -13.32
C ALA A 334 7.10 -25.19 -13.30
N ALA A 335 6.07 -24.96 -12.48
CA ALA A 335 4.94 -25.88 -12.36
C ALA A 335 4.06 -25.94 -13.62
N VAL A 336 4.01 -24.88 -14.42
CA VAL A 336 3.20 -24.82 -15.65
C VAL A 336 4.02 -24.80 -16.94
N ASP A 337 5.33 -25.07 -16.85
CA ASP A 337 6.28 -24.94 -17.96
C ASP A 337 6.17 -23.58 -18.68
N GLY A 338 6.05 -22.54 -17.84
CA GLY A 338 5.88 -21.15 -18.25
C GLY A 338 7.19 -20.48 -18.67
N ARG A 339 7.08 -19.23 -19.09
CA ARG A 339 8.23 -18.35 -19.39
C ARG A 339 8.41 -17.26 -18.35
N GLY A 340 7.37 -16.94 -17.58
CA GLY A 340 7.37 -15.80 -16.68
C GLY A 340 7.59 -14.45 -17.38
N ASN A 341 7.83 -13.43 -16.58
CA ASN A 341 8.20 -12.09 -17.01
C ASN A 341 9.37 -11.56 -16.14
N SER A 342 9.72 -10.28 -16.28
CA SER A 342 10.82 -9.65 -15.54
C SER A 342 10.59 -9.56 -14.02
N PHE A 343 9.36 -9.78 -13.57
CA PHE A 343 8.94 -9.63 -12.18
C PHE A 343 8.59 -10.96 -11.49
N GLY A 344 8.22 -11.99 -12.25
CA GLY A 344 7.88 -13.31 -11.72
C GLY A 344 7.09 -14.16 -12.72
N ALA A 345 6.06 -14.85 -12.24
CA ALA A 345 5.13 -15.58 -13.11
C ALA A 345 4.11 -14.62 -13.73
N ASP A 346 3.76 -14.87 -14.98
CA ASP A 346 2.71 -14.14 -15.67
C ASP A 346 1.33 -14.45 -15.07
N ASP A 347 0.38 -13.52 -15.13
CA ASP A 347 -0.97 -13.72 -14.57
C ASP A 347 -1.68 -14.93 -15.18
N ALA A 348 -1.45 -15.22 -16.47
CA ALA A 348 -2.02 -16.43 -17.10
C ALA A 348 -1.40 -17.71 -16.53
N GLU A 349 -0.12 -17.69 -16.15
CA GLU A 349 0.57 -18.83 -15.53
C GLU A 349 0.07 -19.07 -14.10
N VAL A 350 -0.10 -18.00 -13.33
CA VAL A 350 -0.71 -18.03 -11.98
C VAL A 350 -2.10 -18.63 -12.01
N LEU A 351 -2.95 -18.19 -12.94
CA LEU A 351 -4.33 -18.67 -13.07
C LEU A 351 -4.41 -20.10 -13.62
N ASN A 352 -3.49 -20.51 -14.50
CA ASN A 352 -3.39 -21.89 -14.96
C ASN A 352 -3.05 -22.85 -13.80
N LEU A 353 -2.03 -22.53 -13.00
CA LEU A 353 -1.68 -23.35 -11.83
C LEU A 353 -2.81 -23.38 -10.81
N SER A 354 -3.49 -22.24 -10.62
CA SER A 354 -4.64 -22.12 -9.72
C SER A 354 -5.78 -23.06 -10.14
N LEU A 355 -6.06 -23.19 -11.44
CA LEU A 355 -7.07 -24.11 -11.95
C LEU A 355 -6.70 -25.58 -11.68
N ASP A 356 -5.43 -25.94 -11.83
CA ASP A 356 -4.93 -27.28 -11.49
C ASP A 356 -4.95 -27.57 -9.99
N ILE A 357 -4.80 -26.55 -9.14
CA ILE A 357 -4.99 -26.66 -7.70
C ILE A 357 -6.47 -26.90 -7.37
N LEU A 358 -7.41 -26.16 -7.98
CA LEU A 358 -8.85 -26.38 -7.79
C LEU A 358 -9.27 -27.80 -8.16
N ARG A 359 -8.83 -28.29 -9.34
CA ARG A 359 -9.08 -29.68 -9.79
C ARG A 359 -8.57 -30.71 -8.79
N ARG A 360 -7.44 -30.45 -8.13
CA ARG A 360 -6.89 -31.33 -7.09
C ARG A 360 -7.70 -31.26 -5.81
N ALA A 361 -7.98 -30.06 -5.32
CA ALA A 361 -8.72 -29.83 -4.08
C ALA A 361 -10.12 -30.45 -4.13
N GLN A 362 -10.83 -30.34 -5.26
CA GLN A 362 -12.15 -30.95 -5.40
C GLN A 362 -12.11 -32.49 -5.34
N ARG A 363 -11.05 -33.14 -5.85
CA ARG A 363 -10.89 -34.60 -5.76
C ARG A 363 -10.61 -35.08 -4.33
N ASP A 364 -9.98 -34.25 -3.50
CA ASP A 364 -9.65 -34.58 -2.12
C ASP A 364 -10.89 -34.58 -1.21
N GLY A 365 -11.98 -33.92 -1.63
CA GLY A 365 -13.27 -33.91 -0.93
C GLY A 365 -13.27 -33.19 0.42
N LYS A 366 -12.23 -32.40 0.71
CA LYS A 366 -12.12 -31.55 1.91
C LYS A 366 -12.49 -30.11 1.55
N PRO A 367 -13.00 -29.31 2.51
CA PRO A 367 -13.14 -27.88 2.29
C PRO A 367 -11.79 -27.28 1.93
N PHE A 368 -11.77 -26.34 0.98
CA PHE A 368 -10.53 -25.71 0.56
C PHE A 368 -10.64 -24.19 0.54
N SER A 369 -9.50 -23.55 0.68
CA SER A 369 -9.29 -22.13 0.39
C SER A 369 -8.16 -22.00 -0.62
N LEU A 370 -8.42 -21.25 -1.69
CA LEU A 370 -7.43 -20.88 -2.69
C LEU A 370 -7.33 -19.36 -2.72
N THR A 371 -6.20 -18.85 -2.24
CA THR A 371 -5.86 -17.42 -2.33
C THR A 371 -4.93 -17.20 -3.52
N ILE A 372 -5.32 -16.31 -4.42
CA ILE A 372 -4.60 -16.01 -5.66
C ILE A 372 -4.20 -14.54 -5.60
N ALA A 373 -2.97 -14.21 -5.95
CA ALA A 373 -2.54 -12.84 -6.11
C ALA A 373 -1.82 -12.63 -7.43
N VAL A 374 -2.47 -11.88 -8.32
CA VAL A 374 -2.00 -11.57 -9.68
C VAL A 374 -1.30 -10.22 -9.71
N SER A 375 -0.37 -10.03 -10.63
CA SER A 375 0.62 -8.94 -10.61
C SER A 375 0.58 -7.98 -11.80
N GLY A 376 -0.31 -8.21 -12.77
CA GLY A 376 -0.36 -7.44 -14.02
C GLY A 376 -0.56 -5.93 -13.82
N GLY A 377 -1.26 -5.50 -12.78
CA GLY A 377 -1.50 -4.08 -12.50
C GLY A 377 -0.37 -3.34 -11.78
N HIS A 378 0.81 -3.95 -11.57
CA HIS A 378 1.87 -3.34 -10.77
C HIS A 378 2.37 -2.01 -11.38
N ALA A 379 2.89 -1.13 -10.50
CA ALA A 379 3.24 0.27 -10.79
C ALA A 379 4.18 0.49 -12.00
N MET A 380 4.29 1.76 -12.41
CA MET A 380 4.96 2.28 -13.62
C MET A 380 4.15 2.10 -14.90
N ASP A 381 4.11 0.89 -15.47
CA ASP A 381 3.42 0.61 -16.74
C ASP A 381 2.63 -0.70 -16.77
N GLY A 382 2.60 -1.49 -15.70
CA GLY A 382 1.92 -2.79 -15.65
C GLY A 382 2.60 -3.88 -16.48
N TYR A 383 2.34 -5.13 -16.12
CA TYR A 383 2.84 -6.32 -16.81
C TYR A 383 1.75 -6.92 -17.69
N LEU A 384 1.78 -6.57 -18.99
CA LEU A 384 0.83 -7.09 -19.97
C LEU A 384 1.21 -8.52 -20.38
N SER A 385 0.33 -9.49 -20.09
CA SER A 385 0.51 -10.87 -20.55
C SER A 385 0.47 -10.97 -22.07
N ASP A 386 1.37 -11.79 -22.63
CA ASP A 386 1.39 -12.14 -24.06
C ASP A 386 0.04 -12.71 -24.54
N LYS A 387 -0.74 -13.31 -23.63
CA LYS A 387 -2.07 -13.85 -23.95
C LYS A 387 -3.06 -12.78 -24.37
N CYS A 388 -2.82 -11.51 -24.02
CA CYS A 388 -3.72 -10.39 -24.25
C CYS A 388 -3.24 -9.40 -25.33
N ILE A 389 -2.06 -9.60 -25.91
CA ILE A 389 -1.53 -8.69 -26.96
C ILE A 389 -2.55 -8.58 -28.09
N GLY A 390 -3.00 -7.34 -28.35
CA GLY A 390 -4.01 -7.02 -29.38
C GLY A 390 -5.45 -7.44 -29.05
N LYS A 391 -5.73 -7.97 -27.85
CA LYS A 391 -7.06 -8.49 -27.46
C LYS A 391 -7.80 -7.62 -26.46
N THR A 392 -7.11 -6.69 -25.80
CA THR A 392 -7.71 -5.79 -24.82
C THR A 392 -8.76 -4.86 -25.42
N GLY A 393 -8.78 -4.62 -26.74
CA GLY A 393 -9.77 -3.74 -27.38
C GLY A 393 -9.64 -2.24 -27.03
N LEU A 394 -8.72 -1.87 -26.13
CA LEU A 394 -8.37 -0.48 -25.87
C LEU A 394 -7.56 0.09 -27.05
N SER A 395 -7.65 1.39 -27.24
CA SER A 395 -6.85 2.11 -28.25
C SER A 395 -5.35 1.85 -28.02
N PRO A 396 -4.53 1.67 -29.07
CA PRO A 396 -3.07 1.55 -28.94
C PRO A 396 -2.39 2.78 -28.30
N GLN A 397 -3.10 3.90 -28.17
CA GLN A 397 -2.65 5.11 -27.50
C GLN A 397 -3.01 5.14 -26.00
N ALA A 398 -3.80 4.17 -25.52
CA ALA A 398 -4.10 4.06 -24.10
C ALA A 398 -2.82 3.71 -23.32
N PRO A 399 -2.64 4.25 -22.11
CA PRO A 399 -1.51 3.90 -21.28
C PRO A 399 -1.41 2.40 -21.02
N ASN A 400 -0.19 1.85 -21.02
CA ASN A 400 0.05 0.40 -20.92
C ASN A 400 -0.55 -0.21 -19.64
N ILE A 401 -0.54 0.53 -18.53
CA ILE A 401 -1.15 0.10 -17.28
C ILE A 401 -2.64 -0.24 -17.42
N LEU A 402 -3.40 0.51 -18.23
CA LEU A 402 -4.82 0.19 -18.48
C LEU A 402 -4.97 -1.09 -19.31
N HIS A 403 -4.08 -1.32 -20.27
CA HIS A 403 -4.03 -2.59 -21.01
C HIS A 403 -3.70 -3.76 -20.08
N ALA A 404 -2.74 -3.58 -19.17
CA ALA A 404 -2.33 -4.61 -18.23
C ALA A 404 -3.45 -4.97 -17.25
N VAL A 405 -4.06 -3.98 -16.59
CA VAL A 405 -5.21 -4.19 -15.68
C VAL A 405 -6.37 -4.86 -16.41
N LYS A 406 -6.73 -4.39 -17.61
CA LYS A 406 -7.80 -5.03 -18.40
C LYS A 406 -7.45 -6.47 -18.78
N CYS A 407 -6.20 -6.74 -19.16
CA CYS A 407 -5.74 -8.08 -19.45
C CYS A 407 -5.88 -9.00 -18.23
N THR A 408 -5.41 -8.58 -17.06
CA THR A 408 -5.57 -9.31 -15.80
C THR A 408 -7.03 -9.62 -15.53
N ASN A 409 -7.91 -8.63 -15.67
CA ASN A 409 -9.36 -8.81 -15.48
C ASN A 409 -9.96 -9.82 -16.47
N MET A 410 -9.55 -9.79 -17.74
CA MET A 410 -9.98 -10.77 -18.76
C MET A 410 -9.50 -12.19 -18.42
N LEU A 411 -8.27 -12.35 -17.93
CA LEU A 411 -7.71 -13.64 -17.54
C LEU A 411 -8.42 -14.20 -16.30
N ILE A 412 -8.72 -13.36 -15.31
CA ILE A 412 -9.50 -13.75 -14.12
C ILE A 412 -10.90 -14.23 -14.54
N ALA A 413 -11.59 -13.48 -15.40
CA ALA A 413 -12.91 -13.88 -15.89
C ALA A 413 -12.88 -15.23 -16.62
N ASP A 414 -11.89 -15.44 -17.50
CA ASP A 414 -11.69 -16.73 -18.19
C ASP A 414 -11.37 -17.88 -17.22
N PHE A 415 -10.57 -17.63 -16.18
CA PHE A 415 -10.30 -18.60 -15.11
C PHE A 415 -11.57 -18.98 -14.36
N ILE A 416 -12.39 -18.01 -13.94
CA ILE A 416 -13.64 -18.26 -13.21
C ILE A 416 -14.60 -19.05 -14.09
N HIS A 417 -14.82 -18.63 -15.35
CA HIS A 417 -15.69 -19.34 -16.27
C HIS A 417 -15.26 -20.79 -16.53
N LYS A 418 -13.96 -21.05 -16.65
CA LYS A 418 -13.44 -22.42 -16.77
C LYS A 418 -13.69 -23.23 -15.51
N ALA A 419 -13.43 -22.64 -14.34
CA ALA A 419 -13.67 -23.30 -13.06
C ALA A 419 -15.16 -23.61 -12.85
N GLU A 420 -16.06 -22.71 -13.22
CA GLU A 420 -17.52 -22.92 -13.20
C GLU A 420 -17.96 -24.01 -14.18
N ALA A 421 -17.46 -23.98 -15.42
CA ALA A 421 -17.80 -24.96 -16.45
C ALA A 421 -17.35 -26.38 -16.09
N GLU A 422 -16.26 -26.51 -15.33
CA GLU A 422 -15.78 -27.78 -14.78
C GLU A 422 -16.46 -28.17 -13.45
N GLY A 423 -17.34 -27.33 -12.91
CA GLY A 423 -18.04 -27.56 -11.64
C GLY A 423 -17.13 -27.40 -10.40
N LEU A 424 -15.97 -26.75 -10.54
CA LEU A 424 -15.01 -26.53 -9.45
C LEU A 424 -15.47 -25.41 -8.48
N MET A 425 -16.43 -24.58 -8.88
CA MET A 425 -16.98 -23.46 -8.11
C MET A 425 -18.28 -23.79 -7.37
N ALA A 426 -18.73 -25.04 -7.38
CA ALA A 426 -19.92 -25.46 -6.63
C ALA A 426 -19.68 -25.34 -5.12
N ASN A 427 -20.65 -24.80 -4.39
CA ASN A 427 -20.53 -24.52 -2.95
C ASN A 427 -19.28 -23.68 -2.60
N THR A 428 -18.97 -22.66 -3.41
CA THR A 428 -17.77 -21.83 -3.25
C THR A 428 -18.15 -20.37 -3.11
N VAL A 429 -17.54 -19.71 -2.12
CA VAL A 429 -17.51 -18.25 -1.98
C VAL A 429 -16.37 -17.71 -2.84
N LEU A 430 -16.68 -16.78 -3.74
CA LEU A 430 -15.73 -16.05 -4.57
C LEU A 430 -15.57 -14.62 -4.03
N ALA A 431 -14.37 -14.29 -3.59
CA ALA A 431 -13.99 -12.93 -3.20
C ALA A 431 -13.01 -12.36 -4.24
N LEU A 432 -13.37 -11.23 -4.86
CA LEU A 432 -12.52 -10.48 -5.79
C LEU A 432 -12.23 -9.12 -5.19
N GLN A 433 -10.97 -8.69 -5.15
CA GLN A 433 -10.63 -7.42 -4.54
C GLN A 433 -9.36 -6.77 -5.07
N SER A 434 -9.27 -5.45 -4.90
CA SER A 434 -7.99 -4.76 -4.89
C SER A 434 -7.16 -5.24 -3.70
N ASP A 435 -5.85 -5.31 -3.88
CA ASP A 435 -4.94 -5.28 -2.75
C ASP A 435 -4.76 -3.85 -2.21
N HIS A 436 -4.65 -2.87 -3.10
CA HIS A 436 -4.63 -1.43 -2.80
C HIS A 436 -5.09 -0.61 -4.01
N ILE A 437 -5.28 0.70 -3.83
CA ILE A 437 -5.51 1.62 -4.94
C ILE A 437 -4.27 1.69 -5.83
N SER A 438 -4.45 1.96 -7.11
CA SER A 438 -3.34 1.97 -8.07
C SER A 438 -2.16 2.83 -7.61
N ALA A 439 -0.98 2.22 -7.54
CA ALA A 439 0.26 2.94 -7.26
C ALA A 439 0.53 4.00 -8.34
N PRO A 440 1.42 5.00 -8.08
CA PRO A 440 1.75 6.01 -9.07
C PRO A 440 2.14 5.40 -10.43
N SER A 441 1.38 5.79 -11.46
CA SER A 441 1.52 5.37 -12.85
C SER A 441 1.17 6.51 -13.81
N THR A 442 1.24 6.23 -15.12
CA THR A 442 0.88 7.16 -16.20
C THR A 442 -0.58 7.65 -16.17
N VAL A 443 -1.46 7.04 -15.36
CA VAL A 443 -2.86 7.45 -15.20
C VAL A 443 -3.18 8.14 -13.87
N THR A 444 -2.18 8.38 -13.01
CA THR A 444 -2.36 8.96 -11.67
C THR A 444 -3.10 10.30 -11.70
N ASP A 445 -2.75 11.21 -12.61
CA ASP A 445 -3.40 12.52 -12.73
C ASP A 445 -4.87 12.43 -13.16
N ARG A 446 -5.26 11.35 -13.84
CA ARG A 446 -6.66 11.06 -14.16
C ARG A 446 -7.36 10.50 -12.93
N LEU A 447 -6.79 9.49 -12.28
CA LEU A 447 -7.33 8.90 -11.06
C LEU A 447 -7.55 9.92 -9.94
N ASN A 448 -6.60 10.83 -9.71
CA ASN A 448 -6.67 11.84 -8.66
C ASN A 448 -7.71 12.95 -8.90
N ARG A 449 -8.40 12.94 -10.06
CA ARG A 449 -9.58 13.80 -10.30
C ARG A 449 -10.87 13.19 -9.76
N HIS A 450 -10.82 11.96 -9.27
CA HIS A 450 -11.97 11.23 -8.73
C HIS A 450 -11.76 10.92 -7.25
N GLU A 451 -12.86 10.65 -6.55
CA GLU A 451 -12.81 9.99 -5.26
C GLU A 451 -12.44 8.52 -5.47
N ARG A 452 -11.19 8.18 -5.14
CA ARG A 452 -10.65 6.85 -5.37
C ARG A 452 -11.19 5.84 -4.36
N ARG A 453 -11.49 4.63 -4.82
CA ARG A 453 -12.05 3.54 -4.00
C ARG A 453 -11.45 2.20 -4.38
N ASN A 454 -11.17 1.36 -3.38
CA ASN A 454 -10.83 -0.04 -3.60
C ASN A 454 -12.03 -0.79 -4.20
N PHE A 455 -11.74 -1.79 -5.01
CA PHE A 455 -12.70 -2.74 -5.53
C PHE A 455 -12.84 -3.91 -4.56
N PHE A 456 -14.07 -4.30 -4.26
CA PHE A 456 -14.38 -5.54 -3.56
C PHE A 456 -15.74 -6.07 -4.02
N SER A 457 -15.76 -7.33 -4.42
CA SER A 457 -16.96 -8.12 -4.70
C SER A 457 -16.88 -9.46 -3.97
N LEU A 458 -18.03 -9.89 -3.43
CA LEU A 458 -18.20 -11.20 -2.82
C LEU A 458 -19.45 -11.89 -3.39
N SER A 459 -19.29 -13.03 -4.03
CA SER A 459 -20.39 -13.79 -4.62
C SER A 459 -20.30 -15.28 -4.25
N GLY A 460 -21.41 -15.99 -4.41
CA GLY A 460 -21.52 -17.39 -4.03
C GLY A 460 -22.96 -17.80 -3.73
N GLU A 461 -23.19 -19.09 -3.58
CA GLU A 461 -24.51 -19.62 -3.25
C GLU A 461 -24.99 -19.11 -1.87
N GLY A 462 -26.21 -18.59 -1.82
CA GLY A 462 -26.81 -18.02 -0.60
C GLY A 462 -26.37 -16.58 -0.27
N ILE A 463 -25.42 -16.00 -1.01
CA ILE A 463 -24.98 -14.61 -0.81
C ILE A 463 -25.93 -13.67 -1.58
N PRO A 464 -26.49 -12.62 -0.93
CA PRO A 464 -27.40 -11.72 -1.61
C PRO A 464 -26.68 -10.85 -2.64
N SER A 465 -27.30 -10.65 -3.79
CA SER A 465 -26.90 -9.58 -4.71
C SER A 465 -27.31 -8.23 -4.12
N LYS A 466 -26.34 -7.45 -3.64
CA LYS A 466 -26.58 -6.11 -3.08
C LYS A 466 -25.38 -5.18 -3.28
N MET A 467 -25.66 -3.89 -3.40
CA MET A 467 -24.62 -2.86 -3.35
C MET A 467 -24.48 -2.33 -1.93
N HIS A 468 -23.29 -2.48 -1.34
CA HIS A 468 -22.95 -1.83 -0.08
C HIS A 468 -22.43 -0.41 -0.36
N THR A 469 -23.24 0.59 -0.02
CA THR A 469 -22.95 2.02 -0.25
C THR A 469 -22.36 2.74 0.96
N GLY A 470 -22.43 2.09 2.13
CA GLY A 470 -21.79 2.56 3.36
C GLY A 470 -20.28 2.69 3.19
N LEU A 471 -19.68 3.60 3.95
CA LEU A 471 -18.23 3.75 3.97
C LEU A 471 -17.62 2.50 4.60
N SER A 472 -16.64 1.88 3.94
CA SER A 472 -15.96 0.68 4.42
C SER A 472 -14.47 0.74 4.12
N GLY A 473 -13.68 -0.15 4.69
CA GLY A 473 -12.26 -0.31 4.38
C GLY A 473 -11.91 -1.77 4.10
N THR A 474 -10.68 -2.01 3.62
CA THR A 474 -10.17 -3.38 3.34
C THR A 474 -10.23 -4.30 4.57
N ILE A 475 -10.19 -3.74 5.78
CA ILE A 475 -10.35 -4.49 7.04
C ILE A 475 -11.72 -5.17 7.17
N ASP A 476 -12.76 -4.64 6.55
CA ASP A 476 -14.14 -5.15 6.64
C ASP A 476 -14.32 -6.42 5.78
N ILE A 477 -13.38 -6.71 4.89
CA ILE A 477 -13.42 -7.88 4.03
C ILE A 477 -13.24 -9.17 4.84
N PHE A 478 -12.39 -9.13 5.87
CA PHE A 478 -12.11 -10.27 6.72
C PHE A 478 -13.38 -10.87 7.37
N PRO A 479 -14.16 -10.12 8.17
CA PRO A 479 -15.41 -10.62 8.72
C PRO A 479 -16.44 -10.91 7.62
N THR A 480 -16.46 -10.15 6.53
CA THR A 480 -17.40 -10.41 5.43
C THR A 480 -17.19 -11.80 4.82
N ILE A 481 -15.94 -12.23 4.64
CA ILE A 481 -15.61 -13.59 4.18
C ILE A 481 -15.98 -14.63 5.24
N LEU A 482 -15.68 -14.38 6.52
CA LEU A 482 -16.03 -15.30 7.60
C LEU A 482 -17.56 -15.52 7.69
N ASP A 483 -18.33 -14.45 7.60
CA ASP A 483 -19.80 -14.48 7.59
C ASP A 483 -20.35 -15.25 6.38
N ALA A 484 -19.79 -15.02 5.18
CA ALA A 484 -20.16 -15.75 3.97
C ALA A 484 -19.87 -17.27 4.05
N LEU A 485 -18.85 -17.65 4.82
CA LEU A 485 -18.49 -19.03 5.12
C LEU A 485 -19.23 -19.60 6.35
N ASP A 486 -20.29 -18.92 6.80
CA ASP A 486 -21.14 -19.31 7.93
C ASP A 486 -20.37 -19.45 9.25
N VAL A 487 -19.29 -18.69 9.43
CA VAL A 487 -18.55 -18.63 10.70
C VAL A 487 -19.25 -17.66 11.66
N PRO A 488 -19.64 -18.10 12.88
CA PRO A 488 -20.42 -17.27 13.79
C PRO A 488 -19.58 -16.11 14.34
N LEU A 489 -19.83 -14.90 13.84
CA LEU A 489 -19.15 -13.69 14.28
C LEU A 489 -19.84 -13.06 15.49
N PRO A 490 -19.09 -12.66 16.54
CA PRO A 490 -19.65 -11.85 17.61
C PRO A 490 -19.96 -10.44 17.08
N ASN A 491 -21.25 -10.08 17.08
CA ASN A 491 -21.76 -8.78 16.61
C ASN A 491 -21.30 -8.43 15.17
N ASP A 492 -21.25 -9.41 14.28
CA ASP A 492 -20.83 -9.23 12.87
C ASP A 492 -19.39 -8.67 12.72
N GLN A 493 -18.54 -8.81 13.73
CA GLN A 493 -17.23 -8.16 13.78
C GLN A 493 -16.09 -9.17 13.98
N ALA A 494 -14.95 -8.91 13.33
CA ALA A 494 -13.69 -9.63 13.56
C ALA A 494 -12.52 -8.64 13.53
N ALA A 495 -11.73 -8.59 14.62
CA ALA A 495 -10.75 -7.52 14.84
C ALA A 495 -11.42 -6.14 14.73
N PHE A 496 -11.01 -5.30 13.77
CA PHE A 496 -11.62 -3.97 13.52
C PHE A 496 -12.67 -3.99 12.43
N GLY A 497 -12.69 -5.02 11.58
CA GLY A 497 -13.64 -5.09 10.48
C GLY A 497 -15.04 -5.45 10.96
N VAL A 498 -16.05 -4.96 10.25
CA VAL A 498 -17.45 -5.38 10.36
C VAL A 498 -17.92 -6.01 9.04
N SER A 499 -18.68 -7.11 9.11
CA SER A 499 -19.22 -7.79 7.93
C SER A 499 -20.14 -6.86 7.13
N LEU A 500 -19.94 -6.83 5.82
CA LEU A 500 -20.76 -6.06 4.89
C LEU A 500 -22.07 -6.81 4.52
N LEU A 501 -22.25 -8.06 4.97
CA LEU A 501 -23.49 -8.82 4.73
C LEU A 501 -24.63 -8.40 5.66
N GLY A 502 -24.32 -7.95 6.87
CA GLY A 502 -25.28 -7.39 7.83
C GLY A 502 -25.62 -5.92 7.58
N ASP A 503 -26.36 -5.36 8.54
CA ASP A 503 -26.78 -3.94 8.56
C ASP A 503 -25.97 -3.08 9.54
N ARG A 504 -25.03 -3.69 10.28
CA ARG A 504 -24.20 -2.98 11.25
C ARG A 504 -23.28 -1.97 10.53
N PRO A 505 -23.21 -0.70 10.98
CA PRO A 505 -22.22 0.25 10.48
C PRO A 505 -20.79 -0.23 10.71
N THR A 506 -19.91 -0.02 9.72
CA THR A 506 -18.47 -0.25 9.88
C THR A 506 -17.84 0.83 10.77
N LEU A 507 -16.65 0.57 11.32
CA LEU A 507 -15.89 1.61 12.03
C LEU A 507 -15.55 2.81 11.13
N ALA A 508 -15.28 2.55 9.84
CA ALA A 508 -15.06 3.61 8.86
C ALA A 508 -16.30 4.50 8.72
N GLN A 509 -17.51 3.91 8.69
CA GLN A 509 -18.77 4.65 8.63
C GLN A 509 -19.04 5.45 9.91
N GLU A 510 -18.74 4.90 11.08
CA GLU A 510 -18.97 5.56 12.37
C GLU A 510 -18.03 6.74 12.60
N LEU A 511 -16.77 6.64 12.19
CA LEU A 511 -15.73 7.63 12.46
C LEU A 511 -15.48 8.60 11.30
N GLY A 512 -15.74 8.16 10.07
CA GLY A 512 -15.20 8.75 8.86
C GLY A 512 -13.71 8.38 8.65
N GLN A 513 -13.27 8.39 7.39
CA GLN A 513 -11.92 7.95 7.01
C GLN A 513 -10.82 8.72 7.74
N ASN A 514 -10.81 10.06 7.68
CA ASN A 514 -9.72 10.86 8.24
C ASN A 514 -9.51 10.61 9.74
N ARG A 515 -10.61 10.54 10.51
CA ARG A 515 -10.53 10.29 11.95
C ARG A 515 -10.08 8.87 12.26
N PHE A 516 -10.46 7.91 11.42
CA PHE A 516 -10.00 6.53 11.56
C PHE A 516 -8.51 6.42 11.24
N ASP A 517 -8.02 7.06 10.18
CA ASP A 517 -6.61 7.12 9.82
C ASP A 517 -5.78 7.79 10.94
N ASP A 518 -6.28 8.89 11.52
CA ASP A 518 -5.66 9.54 12.68
C ASP A 518 -5.54 8.58 13.89
N ALA A 519 -6.57 7.76 14.14
CA ALA A 519 -6.53 6.74 15.18
C ALA A 519 -5.49 5.65 14.86
N ILE A 520 -5.46 5.16 13.62
CA ILE A 520 -4.48 4.16 13.16
C ILE A 520 -3.05 4.66 13.34
N HIS A 521 -2.76 5.93 13.02
CA HIS A 521 -1.44 6.52 13.19
C HIS A 521 -1.02 6.70 14.65
N ALA A 522 -1.97 6.73 15.59
CA ALA A 522 -1.71 6.97 16.99
C ALA A 522 -1.36 5.72 17.81
N GLU A 523 -1.63 4.53 17.30
CA GLU A 523 -1.62 3.28 18.08
C GLU A 523 -0.24 2.61 18.09
N ASP A 524 0.52 2.80 19.17
CA ASP A 524 1.79 2.09 19.39
C ASP A 524 1.65 0.82 20.24
N VAL A 525 0.59 0.74 21.06
CA VAL A 525 0.29 -0.41 21.93
C VAL A 525 -0.13 -1.61 21.11
N LEU A 526 -1.02 -1.42 20.14
CA LEU A 526 -1.46 -2.48 19.23
C LEU A 526 -0.33 -3.00 18.34
N VAL A 527 0.59 -2.13 17.89
CA VAL A 527 1.79 -2.59 17.17
C VAL A 527 2.55 -3.61 18.00
N ARG A 528 2.79 -3.33 19.29
CA ARG A 528 3.54 -4.27 20.13
C ARG A 528 2.78 -5.57 20.36
N SER A 529 1.46 -5.50 20.57
CA SER A 529 0.65 -6.69 20.85
C SER A 529 0.51 -7.62 19.65
N PHE A 530 0.43 -7.08 18.43
CA PHE A 530 0.30 -7.88 17.20
C PHE A 530 1.58 -8.61 16.82
N TRP A 531 2.74 -8.04 17.15
CA TRP A 531 4.04 -8.66 16.88
C TRP A 531 4.55 -9.55 18.02
N GLN A 532 3.87 -9.59 19.16
CA GLN A 532 4.18 -10.48 20.28
C GLN A 532 3.29 -11.73 20.27
N PRO A 533 3.83 -12.94 20.53
CA PRO A 533 3.00 -14.12 20.70
C PRO A 533 1.96 -13.88 21.80
N LYS A 534 0.69 -14.23 21.56
CA LYS A 534 -0.34 -14.16 22.61
C LYS A 534 0.17 -14.94 23.83
N PRO A 535 0.25 -14.33 25.03
CA PRO A 535 0.71 -15.05 26.21
C PRO A 535 -0.19 -16.27 26.43
N LYS A 536 0.40 -17.45 26.68
CA LYS A 536 -0.38 -18.63 27.07
C LYS A 536 -1.25 -18.24 28.26
N ARG A 537 -2.57 -18.12 28.07
CA ARG A 537 -3.51 -17.90 29.18
C ARG A 537 -3.28 -19.07 30.16
N LYS A 538 -2.69 -18.79 31.32
CA LYS A 538 -2.75 -19.73 32.45
C LYS A 538 -4.23 -20.00 32.65
N ALA A 539 -4.63 -21.27 32.57
CA ALA A 539 -5.97 -21.67 32.96
C ALA A 539 -6.22 -21.03 34.33
N ALA A 540 -7.24 -20.18 34.42
CA ALA A 540 -7.69 -19.71 35.72
C ALA A 540 -8.07 -20.98 36.49
N ALA A 541 -7.35 -21.23 37.58
CA ALA A 541 -7.75 -22.28 38.50
C ALA A 541 -9.20 -22.01 38.88
N PRO A 542 -10.09 -23.02 38.88
CA PRO A 542 -11.45 -22.82 39.35
C PRO A 542 -11.35 -22.30 40.79
N GLY A 543 -11.85 -21.08 41.00
CA GLY A 543 -11.89 -20.47 42.30
C GLY A 543 -12.73 -21.34 43.21
N THR A 544 -12.06 -22.03 44.13
CA THR A 544 -12.64 -22.57 45.34
C THR A 544 -12.91 -21.40 46.29
N ASP A 545 -14.19 -21.16 46.56
CA ASP A 545 -14.78 -20.61 47.78
C ASP A 545 -14.16 -19.37 48.43
N ALA A 546 -15.00 -18.34 48.61
CA ALA A 546 -15.42 -17.94 49.95
C ALA A 546 -16.70 -17.08 49.88
N LEU A 547 -17.71 -17.57 50.61
CA LEU A 547 -18.75 -16.86 51.37
C LEU A 547 -18.76 -15.33 51.34
#